data_AF-A0AA35RWP9-F1
#
_entry.id   AF-A0AA35RWP9-F1
#
_cell.length_a   1.000
_cell.length_b   1.000
_cell.length_c   1.000
_cell.angle_alpha   90.00
_cell.angle_beta   90.00
_cell.angle_gamma   90.00
#
_symmetry.space_group_name_H-M   'P 1'
#
loop_
_entity.id
_entity.type
_entity.pdbx_description
1 polymer ?
#
loop_
_entity_poly.entity_id
_entity_poly.type
_entity_poly.pdbx_seq_one_letter_code
_entity_poly.pdbx_strand_id
1 'polypeptide(L)'
;MVARDYLTASRGLLAQGRVELVRGDVRQASEKGWGAAAQIVKAIAEQRGWDHRGHGHLHAAVRRLRDETGDQEIRRIFQVANSLHVNFYENWEDTQNVAEGLDDIERFIAKLEPIALAGWPS
;
A
#
# COMPACT_ATOMS: atom_id res chain seq x y z
N MET A 1 16.03 -7.78 -1.17
CA MET A 1 15.43 -6.70 -2.00
C MET A 1 15.97 -5.40 -1.48
N VAL A 2 16.31 -4.48 -2.36
CA VAL A 2 16.62 -3.10 -1.95
C VAL A 2 15.34 -2.27 -1.91
N ALA A 3 15.32 -1.16 -1.17
CA ALA A 3 14.14 -0.29 -1.03
C ALA A 3 13.47 0.11 -2.37
N ARG A 4 14.25 0.23 -3.46
CA ARG A 4 13.74 0.53 -4.81
C ARG A 4 12.93 -0.60 -5.43
N ASP A 5 13.27 -1.84 -5.12
CA ASP A 5 12.54 -3.01 -5.60
C ASP A 5 11.12 -3.01 -5.04
N TYR A 6 11.00 -2.66 -3.75
CA TYR A 6 9.71 -2.50 -3.07
C TYR A 6 8.86 -1.38 -3.70
N LEU A 7 9.44 -0.20 -3.99
CA LEU A 7 8.70 0.88 -4.66
C LEU A 7 8.22 0.45 -6.06
N THR A 8 9.08 -0.25 -6.81
CA THR A 8 8.75 -0.75 -8.15
C THR A 8 7.63 -1.79 -8.07
N ALA A 9 7.71 -2.71 -7.11
CA ALA A 9 6.67 -3.70 -6.84
C ALA A 9 5.34 -3.02 -6.43
N SER A 10 5.39 -1.96 -5.61
CA SER A 10 4.20 -1.19 -5.22
C SER A 10 3.44 -0.66 -6.43
N ARG A 11 4.14 0.03 -7.34
CA ARG A 11 3.54 0.57 -8.57
C ARG A 11 3.01 -0.53 -9.48
N GLY A 12 3.79 -1.60 -9.65
CA GLY A 12 3.39 -2.75 -10.47
C GLY A 12 2.14 -3.46 -9.93
N LEU A 13 2.02 -3.61 -8.61
CA LEU A 13 0.85 -4.20 -7.97
C LEU A 13 -0.38 -3.32 -8.13
N LEU A 14 -0.29 -2.01 -7.95
CA LEU A 14 -1.44 -1.11 -8.18
C LEU A 14 -1.94 -1.22 -9.62
N ALA A 15 -1.03 -1.20 -10.60
CA ALA A 15 -1.38 -1.36 -12.01
C ALA A 15 -2.05 -2.72 -12.29
N GLN A 16 -1.52 -3.81 -11.71
CA GLN A 16 -2.15 -5.13 -11.79
C GLN A 16 -3.54 -5.14 -11.15
N GLY A 17 -3.72 -4.51 -9.99
CA GLY A 17 -5.01 -4.42 -9.31
C GLY A 17 -6.09 -3.76 -10.18
N ARG A 18 -5.74 -2.69 -10.90
CA ARG A 18 -6.64 -2.07 -11.88
C ARG A 18 -7.00 -3.02 -13.04
N VAL A 19 -6.03 -3.79 -13.53
CA VAL A 19 -6.27 -4.79 -14.60
C VAL A 19 -7.22 -5.88 -14.13
N GLU A 20 -7.05 -6.40 -12.91
CA GLU A 20 -7.95 -7.44 -12.36
C GLU A 20 -9.36 -6.89 -12.14
N LEU A 21 -9.48 -5.63 -11.70
CA LEU A 21 -10.77 -4.97 -11.53
C LEU A 21 -11.52 -4.85 -12.87
N VAL A 22 -10.84 -4.44 -13.95
CA VAL A 22 -11.42 -4.39 -15.30
C VAL A 22 -11.88 -5.76 -15.79
N ARG A 23 -11.18 -6.83 -15.38
CA ARG A 23 -11.57 -8.22 -15.69
C ARG A 23 -12.70 -8.75 -14.80
N GLY A 24 -13.13 -7.99 -13.81
CA GLY A 24 -14.15 -8.40 -12.85
C GLY A 24 -13.64 -9.30 -11.71
N ASP A 25 -12.32 -9.49 -11.58
CA ASP A 25 -11.74 -10.23 -10.45
C ASP A 25 -11.50 -9.30 -9.26
N VAL A 26 -12.59 -9.02 -8.56
CA VAL A 26 -12.63 -8.09 -7.42
C VAL A 26 -11.72 -8.55 -6.26
N ARG A 27 -11.58 -9.87 -6.06
CA ARG A 27 -10.69 -10.42 -5.01
C ARG A 27 -9.24 -10.14 -5.32
N GLN A 28 -8.82 -10.46 -6.54
CA GLN A 28 -7.44 -10.23 -6.95
C GLN A 28 -7.14 -8.73 -7.02
N ALA A 29 -8.08 -7.90 -7.48
CA ALA A 29 -7.93 -6.45 -7.43
C ALA A 29 -7.65 -5.96 -5.99
N SER A 30 -8.40 -6.48 -5.02
CA SER A 30 -8.24 -6.13 -3.60
C SER A 30 -6.89 -6.58 -3.03
N GLU A 31 -6.46 -7.81 -3.30
CA GLU A 31 -5.16 -8.32 -2.84
C GLU A 31 -3.99 -7.53 -3.44
N LYS A 32 -4.09 -7.15 -4.72
CA LYS A 32 -3.08 -6.30 -5.38
C LYS A 32 -3.05 -4.90 -4.78
N GLY A 33 -4.20 -4.33 -4.45
CA GLY A 33 -4.30 -3.04 -3.76
C GLY A 33 -3.61 -3.05 -2.39
N TRP A 34 -3.93 -4.04 -1.56
CA TRP A 34 -3.26 -4.22 -0.27
C TRP A 34 -1.75 -4.45 -0.43
N GLY A 35 -1.37 -5.31 -1.37
CA GLY A 35 0.01 -5.59 -1.70
C GLY A 35 0.78 -4.32 -2.07
N ALA A 36 0.19 -3.46 -2.91
CA ALA A 36 0.80 -2.19 -3.28
C ALA A 36 1.06 -1.30 -2.05
N ALA A 37 0.05 -1.09 -1.20
CA ALA A 37 0.22 -0.33 0.04
C ALA A 37 1.29 -0.93 0.97
N ALA A 38 1.35 -2.26 1.09
CA ALA A 38 2.37 -2.93 1.89
C ALA A 38 3.79 -2.73 1.32
N GLN A 39 3.95 -2.77 0.00
CA GLN A 39 5.26 -2.63 -0.64
C GLN A 39 5.81 -1.20 -0.49
N ILE A 40 5.02 -0.13 -0.64
CA ILE A 40 5.53 1.23 -0.41
C ILE A 40 5.96 1.44 1.06
N VAL A 41 5.23 0.86 2.02
CA VAL A 41 5.63 0.89 3.44
C VAL A 41 6.93 0.11 3.65
N LYS A 42 7.10 -1.05 3.01
CA LYS A 42 8.35 -1.82 3.05
C LYS A 42 9.53 -1.06 2.43
N ALA A 43 9.30 -0.30 1.36
CA ALA A 43 10.35 0.53 0.75
C ALA A 43 10.94 1.51 1.77
N ILE A 44 10.07 2.25 2.47
CA ILE A 44 10.49 3.21 3.50
C ILE A 44 11.08 2.50 4.72
N ALA A 45 10.49 1.39 5.15
CA ALA A 45 11.00 0.62 6.27
C ALA A 45 12.42 0.09 5.99
N GLU A 46 12.66 -0.48 4.81
CA GLU A 46 13.97 -0.96 4.37
C GLU A 46 15.00 0.19 4.34
N GLN A 47 14.65 1.32 3.71
CA GLN A 47 15.48 2.52 3.66
C GLN A 47 15.88 3.03 5.05
N ARG A 48 14.99 2.87 6.04
CA ARG A 48 15.18 3.38 7.40
C ARG A 48 15.64 2.32 8.41
N GLY A 49 15.92 1.10 7.95
CA GLY A 49 16.33 -0.02 8.81
C GLY A 49 15.25 -0.46 9.80
N TRP A 50 13.97 -0.27 9.48
CA TRP A 50 12.85 -0.72 10.30
C TRP A 50 12.44 -2.14 9.91
N ASP A 51 12.09 -2.95 10.91
CA ASP A 51 11.46 -4.25 10.67
C ASP A 51 10.18 -4.10 9.84
N HIS A 52 9.98 -4.99 8.88
CA HIS A 52 8.79 -4.99 7.99
C HIS A 52 8.30 -6.40 7.62
N ARG A 53 8.71 -7.41 8.41
CA ARG A 53 8.53 -8.85 8.10
C ARG A 53 7.09 -9.37 8.27
N GLY A 54 6.17 -8.56 8.78
CA GLY A 54 4.80 -8.98 9.04
C GLY A 54 3.84 -7.80 9.26
N HIS A 55 2.54 -8.08 9.36
CA HIS A 55 1.51 -7.04 9.42
C HIS A 55 1.71 -6.09 10.59
N GLY A 56 2.02 -6.60 11.79
CA GLY A 56 2.28 -5.77 12.97
C GLY A 56 3.41 -4.75 12.76
N HIS A 57 4.45 -5.13 12.02
CA HIS A 57 5.55 -4.25 11.65
C HIS A 57 5.12 -3.17 10.66
N LEU A 58 4.31 -3.52 9.65
CA LEU A 58 3.76 -2.54 8.70
C LEU A 58 2.88 -1.51 9.42
N HIS A 59 2.01 -1.95 10.33
CA HIS A 59 1.22 -1.05 11.14
C HIS A 59 2.08 -0.15 12.04
N ALA A 60 3.19 -0.65 12.58
CA ALA A 60 4.13 0.16 13.35
C ALA A 60 4.82 1.21 12.48
N ALA A 61 5.26 0.84 11.28
CA ALA A 61 5.85 1.77 10.31
C ALA A 61 4.85 2.86 9.90
N VAL A 62 3.60 2.50 9.58
CA VAL A 62 2.53 3.44 9.24
C VAL A 62 2.23 4.41 10.39
N ARG A 63 2.23 3.95 11.64
CA ARG A 63 2.07 4.83 12.81
C ARG A 63 3.22 5.85 12.90
N ARG A 64 4.47 5.40 12.73
CA ARG A 64 5.64 6.29 12.72
C ARG A 64 5.54 7.33 11.60
N LEU A 65 5.19 6.92 10.38
CA LEU A 65 5.04 7.81 9.24
C LEU A 65 3.95 8.87 9.45
N ARG A 66 2.82 8.48 10.06
CA ARG A 66 1.78 9.43 10.48
C ARG A 66 2.33 10.43 11.50
N ASP A 67 3.08 9.96 12.50
CA ASP A 67 3.60 10.83 13.56
C ASP A 67 4.65 11.82 13.04
N GLU A 68 5.49 11.40 12.11
CA GLU A 68 6.52 12.24 11.49
C GLU A 68 5.96 13.28 10.52
N THR A 69 4.97 12.89 9.72
CA THR A 69 4.37 13.79 8.71
C THR A 69 3.24 14.65 9.29
N GLY A 70 2.68 14.25 10.43
CA GLY A 70 1.42 14.81 10.97
C GLY A 70 0.17 14.40 10.18
N ASP A 71 0.31 13.65 9.08
CA ASP A 71 -0.78 13.32 8.17
C ASP A 71 -1.57 12.09 8.67
N GLN A 72 -2.75 12.36 9.23
CA GLN A 72 -3.67 11.33 9.71
C GLN A 72 -4.23 10.45 8.58
N GLU A 73 -4.24 10.94 7.34
CA GLU A 73 -4.75 10.22 6.16
C GLU A 73 -3.90 8.98 5.86
N ILE A 74 -2.59 9.02 6.12
CA ILE A 74 -1.68 7.86 5.98
C ILE A 74 -2.22 6.65 6.76
N ARG A 75 -2.55 6.85 8.05
CA ARG A 75 -3.10 5.77 8.88
C ARG A 75 -4.49 5.35 8.39
N ARG A 76 -5.35 6.31 8.00
CA ARG A 76 -6.73 6.03 7.57
C ARG A 76 -6.76 5.20 6.28
N ILE A 77 -6.02 5.60 5.26
CA ILE A 77 -5.95 4.84 4.01
C ILE A 77 -5.34 3.46 4.24
N PHE A 78 -4.36 3.32 5.14
CA PHE A 78 -3.87 1.98 5.47
C PHE A 78 -4.94 1.09 6.11
N GLN A 79 -5.99 1.64 6.75
CA GLN A 79 -7.15 0.83 7.15
C GLN A 79 -7.99 0.38 5.95
N VAL A 80 -8.16 1.23 4.93
CA VAL A 80 -8.80 0.84 3.65
C VAL A 80 -8.03 -0.30 3.00
N ALA A 81 -6.69 -0.22 2.95
CA ALA A 81 -5.85 -1.31 2.47
C ALA A 81 -6.11 -2.62 3.23
N ASN A 82 -6.27 -2.57 4.54
CA ASN A 82 -6.60 -3.76 5.33
C ASN A 82 -8.01 -4.30 5.04
N SER A 83 -8.99 -3.44 4.75
CA SER A 83 -10.31 -3.87 4.27
C SER A 83 -10.21 -4.62 2.95
N LEU A 84 -9.42 -4.12 2.00
CA LEU A 84 -9.14 -4.81 0.74
C LEU A 84 -8.51 -6.20 0.98
N HIS A 85 -7.58 -6.30 1.93
CA HIS A 85 -6.99 -7.59 2.27
C HIS A 85 -7.99 -8.57 2.88
N VAL A 86 -8.91 -8.09 3.72
CA VAL A 86 -10.02 -8.91 4.23
C VAL A 86 -10.92 -9.35 3.07
N ASN A 87 -11.23 -8.44 2.14
CA ASN A 87 -12.05 -8.77 0.98
C ASN A 87 -11.46 -9.86 0.08
N PHE A 88 -10.14 -9.97 -0.03
CA PHE A 88 -9.51 -11.08 -0.74
C PHE A 88 -9.95 -12.45 -0.20
N TYR A 89 -10.10 -12.59 1.13
CA TYR A 89 -10.55 -13.82 1.77
C TYR A 89 -12.07 -13.98 1.80
N GLU A 90 -12.79 -12.90 2.11
CA GLU A 90 -14.24 -12.94 2.38
C GLU A 90 -15.10 -12.70 1.14
N ASN A 91 -14.56 -12.05 0.08
CA ASN A 91 -15.24 -11.76 -1.18
C ASN A 91 -16.62 -11.08 -1.02
N TRP A 92 -16.67 -10.05 -0.19
CA TRP A 92 -17.91 -9.40 0.23
C TRP A 92 -18.07 -7.97 -0.31
N GLU A 93 -16.98 -7.30 -0.68
CA GLU A 93 -17.00 -5.96 -1.27
C GLU A 93 -17.36 -6.00 -2.75
N ASP A 94 -18.10 -4.99 -3.20
CA ASP A 94 -18.45 -4.81 -4.60
C ASP A 94 -17.33 -4.14 -5.42
N THR A 95 -17.50 -4.16 -6.74
CA THR A 95 -16.55 -3.58 -7.69
C THR A 95 -16.33 -2.09 -7.47
N GLN A 96 -17.36 -1.33 -7.06
CA GLN A 96 -17.25 0.11 -6.88
C GLN A 96 -16.39 0.43 -5.65
N ASN A 97 -16.67 -0.22 -4.52
CA ASN A 97 -15.91 -0.05 -3.29
C ASN A 97 -14.44 -0.44 -3.47
N VAL A 98 -14.17 -1.50 -4.24
CA VAL A 98 -12.78 -1.88 -4.55
C VAL A 98 -12.11 -0.87 -5.50
N ALA A 99 -12.85 -0.29 -6.46
CA ALA A 99 -12.33 0.78 -7.31
C ALA A 99 -11.90 2.00 -6.49
N GLU A 100 -12.78 2.46 -5.59
CA GLU A 100 -12.52 3.60 -4.70
C GLU A 100 -11.36 3.26 -3.73
N GLY A 101 -11.30 2.04 -3.22
CA GLY A 101 -10.18 1.57 -2.40
C GLY A 101 -8.84 1.62 -3.14
N LEU A 102 -8.81 1.26 -4.43
CA LEU A 102 -7.60 1.39 -5.25
C LEU A 102 -7.22 2.86 -5.52
N ASP A 103 -8.18 3.78 -5.63
CA ASP A 103 -7.93 5.23 -5.70
C ASP A 103 -7.28 5.75 -4.41
N ASP A 104 -7.74 5.26 -3.26
CA ASP A 104 -7.12 5.56 -1.98
C ASP A 104 -5.69 5.01 -1.92
N ILE A 105 -5.44 3.77 -2.39
CA ILE A 105 -4.09 3.19 -2.43
C ILE A 105 -3.16 4.03 -3.32
N GLU A 106 -3.65 4.51 -4.46
CA GLU A 106 -2.90 5.40 -5.35
C GLU A 106 -2.48 6.69 -4.63
N ARG A 107 -3.41 7.32 -3.91
CA ARG A 107 -3.14 8.52 -3.10
C ARG A 107 -2.13 8.23 -1.98
N PHE A 108 -2.23 7.08 -1.33
CA PHE A 108 -1.30 6.65 -0.29
C PHE A 108 0.11 6.48 -0.82
N ILE A 109 0.28 5.87 -2.00
CA ILE A 109 1.57 5.74 -2.66
C ILE A 109 2.13 7.12 -3.01
N ALA A 110 1.32 8.01 -3.60
CA ALA A 110 1.76 9.35 -3.96
C ALA A 110 2.27 10.17 -2.76
N LYS A 111 1.65 10.01 -1.59
CA LYS A 111 2.12 10.66 -0.34
C LYS A 111 3.43 10.11 0.17
N LEU A 112 3.63 8.79 0.06
CA LEU A 112 4.77 8.09 0.66
C LEU A 112 5.99 8.02 -0.27
N GLU A 113 5.78 8.11 -1.58
CA GLU A 113 6.83 8.00 -2.58
C GLU A 113 7.97 9.03 -2.41
N PRO A 114 7.72 10.33 -2.14
CA PRO A 114 8.79 11.27 -1.86
C PRO A 114 9.66 10.86 -0.66
N ILE A 115 9.04 10.25 0.36
CA ILE A 115 9.74 9.78 1.57
C ILE A 115 10.63 8.58 1.23
N ALA A 116 10.10 7.65 0.42
CA ALA A 116 10.82 6.46 -0.04
C ALA A 116 12.04 6.82 -0.91
N LEU A 117 11.96 7.92 -1.67
CA LEU A 117 13.03 8.40 -2.55
C LEU A 117 14.05 9.32 -1.86
N ALA A 118 13.66 10.01 -0.78
CA ALA A 118 14.51 10.99 -0.07
C ALA A 118 15.80 10.42 0.55
N GLY A 119 15.97 9.10 0.58
CA GLY A 119 17.17 8.44 1.13
C GLY A 119 18.29 8.23 0.13
N TRP A 120 18.14 8.70 -1.11
CA TRP A 120 19.13 8.47 -2.17
C TRP A 120 19.70 9.79 -2.69
N PRO A 121 21.04 9.90 -2.83
CA PRO A 121 21.61 10.92 -3.69
C PRO A 121 21.19 10.63 -5.13
N SER A 122 20.70 11.68 -5.79
CA SER A 122 20.34 11.73 -7.22
C SER A 122 21.50 11.38 -8.13
#